data_AF-A0A7Z9Y241-F1
#
_entry.id   AF-A0A7Z9Y241-F1
#
_cell.length_a   1.000
_cell.length_b   1.000
_cell.length_c   1.000
_cell.angle_alpha   90.00
_cell.angle_beta   90.00
_cell.angle_gamma   90.00
#
_symmetry.space_group_name_H-M   'P 1'
#
loop_
_entity.id
_entity.type
_entity.pdbx_description
1 polymer ?
#
loop_
_entity_poly.entity_id
_entity_poly.type
_entity_poly.pdbx_seq_one_letter_code
_entity_poly.pdbx_strand_id
1 'polypeptide(L)'
;MSEDIWYEEELLPPAQIATDTSKMLQGMKLDTLAQEKGLDIAALAQDKGGVLERFTREKAKENLRVHTPRARQLTPEEAGQLPGSPGGLLEPGKLAQGPLFLVRLGMELDVDPVGQEADWSYRQAWCRANLFAAKGEVQPRLLDIYPQRIYEGQPMTVQVKAEPTLKVEKTVEASLGSISTDLRLGQVTPVTLGFFGEEERKPYWELREEEKPIRGVYHFWFLVEQPPGCEDIHLAMLGEGDLRTTLFTIPVGPKVRKWEKRKDIRLVDILA
;
A
#
# COMPACT_ATOMS: atom_id res chain seq x y z
N MET A 1 -7.01 19.49 5.68
CA MET A 1 -7.90 19.20 4.53
C MET A 1 -7.96 17.69 4.41
N SER A 2 -9.15 17.08 4.46
CA SER A 2 -9.30 15.65 4.19
C SER A 2 -8.87 15.37 2.76
N GLU A 3 -8.12 14.30 2.52
CA GLU A 3 -7.79 13.89 1.16
C GLU A 3 -9.03 13.27 0.52
N ASP A 4 -9.27 13.57 -0.77
CA ASP A 4 -10.43 13.06 -1.48
C ASP A 4 -10.25 11.58 -1.80
N ILE A 5 -11.21 10.74 -1.40
CA ILE A 5 -11.20 9.30 -1.67
C ILE A 5 -11.45 9.07 -3.17
N TRP A 6 -10.53 8.38 -3.82
CA TRP A 6 -10.66 7.99 -5.23
C TRP A 6 -11.59 6.80 -5.40
N TYR A 7 -11.43 5.76 -4.57
CA TYR A 7 -12.40 4.68 -4.45
C TYR A 7 -12.24 3.94 -3.12
N GLU A 8 -13.31 3.25 -2.75
CA GLU A 8 -13.31 2.28 -1.65
C GLU A 8 -13.53 0.88 -2.23
N GLU A 9 -12.94 -0.13 -1.59
CA GLU A 9 -13.10 -1.51 -2.01
C GLU A 9 -13.19 -2.46 -0.80
N GLU A 10 -14.18 -3.34 -0.83
CA GLU A 10 -14.31 -4.43 0.14
C GLU A 10 -13.20 -5.47 -0.10
N LEU A 11 -12.39 -5.69 0.94
CA LEU A 11 -11.41 -6.77 1.01
C LEU A 11 -12.06 -7.97 1.67
N LEU A 12 -11.94 -9.12 0.98
CA LEU A 12 -12.56 -10.37 1.39
C LEU A 12 -11.51 -11.47 1.52
N PRO A 13 -11.72 -12.43 2.44
CA PRO A 13 -10.95 -13.65 2.41
C PRO A 13 -11.26 -14.47 1.14
N PRO A 14 -10.25 -15.11 0.52
CA PRO A 14 -10.52 -16.06 -0.54
C PRO A 14 -11.49 -17.15 -0.07
N ALA A 15 -12.48 -17.51 -0.90
CA ALA A 15 -13.56 -18.41 -0.50
C ALA A 15 -13.06 -19.77 0.03
N GLN A 16 -11.98 -20.29 -0.57
CA GLN A 16 -11.35 -21.53 -0.12
C GLN A 16 -10.75 -21.38 1.28
N ILE A 17 -10.03 -20.28 1.53
CA ILE A 17 -9.42 -20.01 2.83
C ILE A 17 -10.50 -19.85 3.91
N ALA A 18 -11.57 -19.10 3.64
CA ALA A 18 -12.69 -18.97 4.58
C ALA A 18 -13.30 -20.34 4.95
N THR A 19 -13.42 -21.23 3.96
CA THR A 19 -13.91 -22.60 4.15
C THR A 19 -12.96 -23.43 5.02
N ASP A 20 -11.66 -23.37 4.73
CA ASP A 20 -10.64 -24.15 5.43
C ASP A 20 -10.43 -23.67 6.87
N THR A 21 -10.47 -22.34 7.10
CA THR A 21 -10.48 -21.75 8.43
C THR A 21 -11.70 -22.20 9.24
N SER A 22 -12.91 -22.21 8.64
CA SER A 22 -14.10 -22.73 9.31
C SER A 22 -13.93 -24.20 9.72
N LYS A 23 -13.43 -25.05 8.82
CA LYS A 23 -13.14 -26.47 9.13
C LYS A 23 -12.12 -26.63 10.26
N MET A 24 -11.07 -25.82 10.29
CA MET A 24 -10.07 -25.83 11.36
C MET A 24 -10.72 -25.48 12.71
N LEU A 25 -11.54 -24.43 12.75
CA LEU A 25 -12.25 -24.00 13.95
C LEU A 25 -13.28 -25.04 14.46
N GLN A 26 -13.85 -25.86 13.57
CA GLN A 26 -14.73 -26.95 13.98
C GLN A 26 -14.06 -27.97 14.90
N GLY A 27 -12.73 -28.12 14.85
CA GLY A 27 -11.97 -28.97 15.78
C GLY A 27 -11.84 -28.42 17.20
N MET A 28 -12.17 -27.14 17.43
CA MET A 28 -12.04 -26.49 18.74
C MET A 28 -13.25 -26.75 19.64
N LYS A 29 -13.09 -26.64 20.96
CA LYS A 29 -14.21 -26.79 21.91
C LYS A 29 -15.21 -25.63 21.77
N LEU A 30 -16.50 -25.92 21.94
CA LEU A 30 -17.59 -24.93 21.83
C LEU A 30 -17.41 -23.77 22.80
N ASP A 31 -17.08 -24.07 24.06
CA ASP A 31 -16.89 -23.06 25.11
C ASP A 31 -15.74 -22.10 24.76
N THR A 32 -14.65 -22.63 24.19
CA THR A 32 -13.52 -21.82 23.72
C THR A 32 -13.93 -20.91 22.57
N LEU A 33 -14.67 -21.41 21.58
CA LEU A 33 -15.15 -20.59 20.45
C LEU A 33 -16.13 -19.51 20.91
N ALA A 34 -17.05 -19.85 21.81
CA ALA A 34 -18.03 -18.91 22.34
C ALA A 34 -17.37 -17.81 23.17
N GLN A 35 -16.41 -18.17 24.03
CA GLN A 35 -15.70 -17.22 24.88
C GLN A 35 -14.75 -16.32 24.08
N GLU A 36 -13.95 -16.88 23.18
CA GLU A 36 -12.90 -16.14 22.42
C GLU A 36 -13.46 -15.31 21.25
N LYS A 37 -14.67 -15.62 20.79
CA LYS A 37 -15.27 -14.98 19.60
C LYS A 37 -16.68 -14.42 19.83
N GLY A 38 -17.17 -14.44 21.07
CA GLY A 38 -18.50 -13.94 21.42
C GLY A 38 -19.63 -14.65 20.67
N LEU A 39 -19.43 -15.94 20.32
CA LEU A 39 -20.37 -16.72 19.52
C LEU A 39 -21.41 -17.39 20.41
N ASP A 40 -22.66 -17.42 19.94
CA ASP A 40 -23.76 -18.08 20.64
C ASP A 40 -23.53 -19.61 20.68
N ILE A 41 -23.38 -20.14 21.90
CA ILE A 41 -23.18 -21.57 22.16
C ILE A 41 -24.34 -22.40 21.60
N ALA A 42 -25.58 -21.92 21.71
CA ALA A 42 -26.76 -22.65 21.22
C ALA A 42 -26.73 -22.74 19.68
N ALA A 43 -26.38 -21.64 19.00
CA ALA A 43 -26.21 -21.63 17.56
C ALA A 43 -25.05 -22.52 17.10
N LEU A 44 -23.91 -22.48 17.81
CA LEU A 44 -22.77 -23.35 17.53
C LEU A 44 -23.08 -24.84 17.74
N ALA A 45 -23.92 -25.19 18.73
CA ALA A 45 -24.35 -26.57 18.96
C ALA A 45 -25.29 -27.10 17.86
N GLN A 46 -26.07 -26.20 17.24
CA GLN A 46 -27.02 -26.56 16.19
C GLN A 46 -26.36 -26.66 14.80
N ASP A 47 -25.56 -25.68 14.41
CA ASP A 47 -24.88 -25.60 13.11
C ASP A 47 -23.51 -24.94 13.24
N LYS A 48 -22.58 -25.66 13.87
CA LYS A 48 -21.22 -25.19 14.10
C LYS A 48 -20.54 -24.72 12.81
N GLY A 49 -20.66 -25.51 11.74
CA GLY A 49 -19.99 -25.23 10.48
C GLY A 49 -20.49 -23.97 9.79
N GLY A 50 -21.81 -23.81 9.68
CA GLY A 50 -22.42 -22.63 9.07
C GLY A 50 -22.22 -21.36 9.90
N VAL A 51 -22.24 -21.46 11.24
CA VAL A 51 -21.93 -20.32 12.12
C VAL A 51 -20.48 -19.87 11.94
N LEU A 52 -19.52 -20.81 11.93
CA LEU A 52 -18.10 -20.49 11.77
C LEU A 52 -17.78 -19.95 10.37
N GLU A 53 -18.40 -20.48 9.32
CA GLU A 53 -18.20 -19.95 7.96
C GLU A 53 -18.76 -18.52 7.83
N ARG A 54 -19.97 -18.26 8.35
CA ARG A 54 -20.53 -16.90 8.39
C ARG A 54 -19.65 -15.96 9.20
N PHE A 55 -19.21 -16.38 10.39
CA PHE A 55 -18.31 -15.60 11.23
C PHE A 55 -17.03 -15.21 10.48
N THR A 56 -16.34 -16.18 9.87
CA THR A 56 -15.11 -15.89 9.11
C THR A 56 -15.38 -14.98 7.92
N ARG A 57 -16.47 -15.19 7.18
CA ARG A 57 -16.79 -14.36 6.00
C ARG A 57 -17.27 -12.96 6.33
N GLU A 58 -17.94 -12.76 7.45
CA GLU A 58 -18.52 -11.47 7.84
C GLU A 58 -17.56 -10.63 8.67
N LYS A 59 -16.76 -11.27 9.53
CA LYS A 59 -15.83 -10.56 10.43
C LYS A 59 -14.44 -10.33 9.83
N ALA A 60 -14.07 -11.09 8.79
CA ALA A 60 -12.83 -10.85 8.03
C ALA A 60 -13.06 -9.91 6.84
N LYS A 61 -14.16 -9.17 6.81
CA LYS A 61 -14.41 -8.16 5.78
C LYS A 61 -13.81 -6.86 6.23
N GLU A 62 -13.11 -6.21 5.33
CA GLU A 62 -12.55 -4.88 5.59
C GLU A 62 -12.78 -3.96 4.40
N ASN A 63 -12.62 -2.67 4.64
CA ASN A 63 -12.70 -1.66 3.59
C ASN A 63 -11.32 -1.02 3.38
N LEU A 64 -10.80 -1.17 2.18
CA LEU A 64 -9.66 -0.41 1.70
C LEU A 64 -10.16 0.93 1.15
N ARG A 65 -9.64 2.06 1.64
CA ARG A 65 -9.86 3.35 0.99
C ARG A 65 -8.60 3.78 0.26
N VAL A 66 -8.72 4.07 -1.02
CA VAL A 66 -7.64 4.60 -1.83
C VAL A 66 -7.89 6.08 -2.04
N HIS A 67 -6.96 6.89 -1.55
CA HIS A 67 -7.00 8.35 -1.70
C HIS A 67 -6.58 8.75 -3.11
N THR A 68 -7.13 9.85 -3.59
CA THR A 68 -6.82 10.40 -4.92
C THR A 68 -5.32 10.65 -5.04
N PRO A 69 -4.63 9.96 -5.97
CA PRO A 69 -3.21 10.18 -6.16
C PRO A 69 -2.93 11.62 -6.55
N ARG A 70 -1.76 12.12 -6.18
CA ARG A 70 -1.30 13.44 -6.62
C ARG A 70 -0.09 13.27 -7.50
N ALA A 71 -0.08 13.93 -8.64
CA ALA A 71 1.07 13.93 -9.53
C ALA A 71 1.58 15.35 -9.72
N ARG A 72 2.90 15.48 -9.89
CA ARG A 72 3.53 16.71 -10.32
C ARG A 72 4.60 16.37 -11.35
N GLN A 73 4.62 17.11 -12.45
CA GLN A 73 5.70 17.01 -13.42
C GLN A 73 6.97 17.66 -12.84
N LEU A 74 8.11 17.00 -12.98
CA LEU A 74 9.41 17.57 -12.60
C LEU A 74 9.83 18.66 -13.59
N THR A 75 10.48 19.71 -13.08
CA THR A 75 11.11 20.70 -13.95
C THR A 75 12.39 20.14 -14.57
N PRO A 76 12.91 20.72 -15.66
CA PRO A 76 14.19 20.30 -16.25
C PRO A 76 15.35 20.33 -15.24
N GLU A 77 15.36 21.30 -14.33
CA GLU A 77 16.38 21.43 -13.29
C GLU A 77 16.31 20.28 -12.28
N GLU A 78 15.11 19.90 -11.83
CA GLU A 78 14.91 18.76 -10.93
C GLU A 78 15.27 17.44 -11.62
N ALA A 79 14.86 17.28 -12.88
CA ALA A 79 15.18 16.10 -13.68
C ALA A 79 16.70 15.92 -13.87
N GLY A 80 17.42 17.01 -14.14
CA GLY A 80 18.88 17.00 -14.30
C GLY A 80 19.65 16.69 -13.03
N GLN A 81 19.00 16.73 -11.86
CA GLN A 81 19.58 16.41 -10.56
C GLN A 81 19.31 14.97 -10.13
N LEU A 82 18.54 14.17 -10.87
CA LEU A 82 18.28 12.81 -10.43
C LEU A 82 19.55 11.95 -10.48
N PRO A 83 19.83 11.16 -9.43
CA PRO A 83 20.94 10.21 -9.48
C PRO A 83 20.67 9.18 -10.58
N GLY A 84 21.73 8.71 -11.25
CA GLY A 84 21.62 7.55 -12.13
C GLY A 84 21.02 6.35 -11.37
N SER A 85 20.28 5.49 -12.05
CA SER A 85 19.50 4.40 -11.44
C SER A 85 20.28 3.64 -10.35
N PRO A 86 19.66 3.35 -9.19
CA PRO A 86 20.24 2.44 -8.20
C PRO A 86 20.57 1.10 -8.88
N GLY A 87 21.83 0.65 -8.80
CA GLY A 87 22.30 -0.59 -9.44
C GLY A 87 23.20 -0.40 -10.67
N GLY A 88 23.51 0.83 -11.08
CA GLY A 88 24.51 1.09 -12.14
C GLY A 88 24.08 0.68 -13.55
N LEU A 89 22.78 0.42 -13.76
CA LEU A 89 22.24 0.02 -15.05
C LEU A 89 22.10 1.19 -16.05
N LEU A 90 22.23 2.45 -15.61
CA LEU A 90 22.06 3.63 -16.46
C LEU A 90 23.01 4.77 -16.09
N GLU A 91 23.66 5.37 -17.09
CA GLU A 91 24.55 6.53 -16.93
C GLU A 91 23.78 7.77 -16.45
N PRO A 92 24.33 8.55 -15.50
CA PRO A 92 23.78 9.85 -15.12
C PRO A 92 23.57 10.76 -16.34
N GLY A 93 22.38 11.34 -16.49
CA GLY A 93 22.03 12.20 -17.63
C GLY A 93 21.41 11.50 -18.85
N LYS A 94 21.18 10.18 -18.81
CA LYS A 94 20.34 9.46 -19.80
C LYS A 94 18.91 9.17 -19.31
N LEU A 95 18.60 9.47 -18.05
CA LEU A 95 17.22 9.52 -17.54
C LEU A 95 16.54 10.79 -18.11
N ALA A 96 15.26 10.69 -18.46
CA ALA A 96 14.43 11.77 -19.02
C ALA A 96 14.58 12.05 -20.52
N GLN A 97 14.34 11.04 -21.37
CA GLN A 97 14.05 11.35 -22.78
C GLN A 97 12.64 11.95 -22.95
N GLY A 98 11.76 11.74 -21.98
CA GLY A 98 10.44 12.35 -21.92
C GLY A 98 10.08 12.89 -20.53
N PRO A 99 8.83 13.33 -20.34
CA PRO A 99 8.37 13.91 -19.07
C PRO A 99 8.58 12.98 -17.87
N LEU A 100 8.99 13.56 -16.74
CA LEU A 100 9.11 12.87 -15.46
C LEU A 100 8.02 13.34 -14.51
N PHE A 101 7.43 12.41 -13.77
CA PHE A 101 6.39 12.68 -12.80
C PHE A 101 6.76 12.12 -11.42
N LEU A 102 6.66 12.96 -10.39
CA LEU A 102 6.63 12.53 -9.01
C LEU A 102 5.16 12.28 -8.62
N VAL A 103 4.86 11.05 -8.23
CA VAL A 103 3.49 10.63 -7.90
C VAL A 103 3.43 10.24 -6.43
N ARG A 104 2.39 10.70 -5.72
CA ARG A 104 2.04 10.31 -4.35
C ARG A 104 0.76 9.48 -4.36
N LEU A 105 0.82 8.30 -3.76
CA LEU A 105 -0.32 7.42 -3.47
C LEU A 105 -0.74 7.57 -2.01
N GLY A 106 -2.02 7.37 -1.73
CA GLY A 106 -2.54 7.24 -0.37
C GLY A 106 -3.42 6.00 -0.25
N MET A 107 -3.18 5.21 0.79
CA MET A 107 -3.94 4.01 1.11
C MET A 107 -4.30 4.03 2.58
N GLU A 108 -5.59 3.88 2.89
CA GLU A 108 -6.09 3.79 4.25
C GLU A 108 -6.44 2.34 4.57
N LEU A 109 -5.85 1.85 5.64
CA LEU A 109 -6.14 0.55 6.22
C LEU A 109 -6.82 0.81 7.56
N ASP A 110 -8.08 0.44 7.67
CA ASP A 110 -8.77 0.42 8.95
C ASP A 110 -9.45 -0.95 9.12
N VAL A 111 -9.66 -1.30 10.38
CA VAL A 111 -10.48 -2.45 10.76
C VAL A 111 -11.84 -1.90 11.13
N ASP A 112 -12.93 -2.37 10.52
CA ASP A 112 -14.27 -1.88 10.87
C ASP A 112 -14.59 -2.14 12.37
N PRO A 113 -15.47 -1.36 13.03
CA PRO A 113 -15.74 -1.49 14.47
C PRO A 113 -16.08 -2.92 14.91
N VAL A 114 -16.79 -3.65 14.04
CA VAL A 114 -17.18 -5.04 14.24
C VAL A 114 -15.97 -6.00 14.26
N GLY A 115 -14.94 -5.71 13.47
CA GLY A 115 -13.66 -6.43 13.48
C GLY A 115 -12.82 -6.06 14.70
N GLN A 116 -12.82 -4.78 15.09
CA GLN A 116 -12.11 -4.30 16.29
C GLN A 116 -12.63 -4.98 17.57
N GLU A 117 -13.96 -5.07 17.73
CA GLU A 117 -14.60 -5.79 18.85
C GLU A 117 -14.22 -7.27 18.89
N ALA A 118 -13.90 -7.86 17.74
CA ALA A 118 -13.50 -9.25 17.61
C ALA A 118 -11.96 -9.45 17.64
N ASP A 119 -11.20 -8.41 18.02
CA ASP A 119 -9.73 -8.39 18.13
C ASP A 119 -9.02 -8.70 16.81
N TRP A 120 -9.53 -8.13 15.71
CA TRP A 120 -8.90 -8.22 14.40
C TRP A 120 -7.90 -7.08 14.20
N SER A 121 -6.73 -7.41 13.66
CA SER A 121 -5.73 -6.41 13.25
C SER A 121 -4.97 -6.83 12.00
N TYR A 122 -4.55 -5.85 11.19
CA TYR A 122 -3.62 -6.11 10.11
C TYR A 122 -2.22 -6.39 10.66
N ARG A 123 -1.73 -7.59 10.38
CA ARG A 123 -0.33 -7.98 10.64
C ARG A 123 0.58 -7.61 9.48
N GLN A 124 0.06 -7.72 8.28
CA GLN A 124 0.78 -7.40 7.06
C GLN A 124 -0.19 -6.78 6.07
N ALA A 125 0.29 -5.83 5.27
CA ALA A 125 -0.50 -5.24 4.21
C ALA A 125 0.37 -4.89 3.01
N TRP A 126 -0.25 -4.88 1.84
CA TRP A 126 0.42 -4.66 0.58
C TRP A 126 -0.29 -3.57 -0.20
N CYS A 127 0.47 -2.58 -0.65
CA CYS A 127 0.04 -1.58 -1.61
C CYS A 127 0.73 -1.87 -2.93
N ARG A 128 -0.04 -2.18 -3.97
CA ARG A 128 0.49 -2.44 -5.31
C ARG A 128 -0.08 -1.40 -6.26
N ALA A 129 0.77 -0.84 -7.11
CA ALA A 129 0.33 -0.04 -8.24
C ALA A 129 0.81 -0.65 -9.56
N ASN A 130 0.11 -0.31 -10.63
CA ASN A 130 0.43 -0.71 -11.99
C ASN A 130 0.37 0.53 -12.90
N LEU A 131 1.49 0.82 -13.55
CA LEU A 131 1.64 1.91 -14.50
C LEU A 131 1.58 1.35 -15.92
N PHE A 132 0.73 1.92 -16.77
CA PHE A 132 0.59 1.46 -18.14
C PHE A 132 0.17 2.59 -19.07
N ALA A 133 0.51 2.48 -20.35
CA ALA A 133 -0.10 3.26 -21.42
C ALA A 133 -1.25 2.46 -22.03
N ALA A 134 -2.39 3.11 -22.32
CA ALA A 134 -3.59 2.43 -22.82
C ALA A 134 -3.39 1.82 -24.21
N LYS A 135 -2.55 2.44 -25.05
CA LYS A 135 -2.19 1.93 -26.37
C LYS A 135 -0.69 2.11 -26.63
N GLY A 136 -0.23 1.41 -27.66
CA GLY A 136 1.17 1.45 -28.10
C GLY A 136 2.06 0.42 -27.41
N GLU A 137 3.22 0.19 -28.02
CA GLU A 137 4.24 -0.73 -27.51
C GLU A 137 5.15 -0.08 -26.46
N VAL A 138 5.23 1.26 -26.46
CA VAL A 138 6.02 2.03 -25.50
C VAL A 138 5.23 2.21 -24.22
N GLN A 139 5.83 1.84 -23.09
CA GLN A 139 5.21 1.84 -21.77
C GLN A 139 5.98 2.78 -20.80
N PRO A 140 5.33 3.26 -19.72
CA PRO A 140 6.01 4.07 -18.71
C PRO A 140 7.16 3.32 -18.04
N ARG A 141 8.11 4.05 -17.46
CA ARG A 141 9.25 3.46 -16.73
C ARG A 141 9.30 3.97 -15.29
N LEU A 142 9.22 3.06 -14.34
CA LEU A 142 9.41 3.34 -12.92
C LEU A 142 10.90 3.53 -12.65
N LEU A 143 11.28 4.72 -12.20
CA LEU A 143 12.67 5.07 -11.95
C LEU A 143 13.05 4.91 -10.47
N ASP A 144 12.13 5.26 -9.57
CA ASP A 144 12.37 5.16 -8.14
C ASP A 144 11.08 5.04 -7.33
N ILE A 145 11.18 4.55 -6.10
CA ILE A 145 10.08 4.35 -5.16
C ILE A 145 10.49 4.74 -3.75
N TYR A 146 9.52 5.25 -2.99
CA TYR A 146 9.72 5.73 -1.64
C TYR A 146 8.49 5.44 -0.76
N PRO A 147 8.68 5.05 0.50
CA PRO A 147 9.95 4.62 1.07
C PRO A 147 10.41 3.26 0.52
N GLN A 148 11.73 3.08 0.35
CA GLN A 148 12.29 1.76 0.02
C GLN A 148 12.42 0.87 1.27
N ARG A 149 12.87 1.44 2.39
CA ARG A 149 13.00 0.73 3.68
C ARG A 149 12.83 1.72 4.82
N ILE A 150 11.80 1.52 5.64
CA ILE A 150 11.72 2.13 6.96
C ILE A 150 11.51 1.01 7.97
N TYR A 151 12.39 0.96 8.97
CA TYR A 151 12.29 0.05 10.09
C TYR A 151 11.76 0.80 11.31
N GLU A 152 11.14 0.07 12.24
CA GLU A 152 10.64 0.63 13.49
C GLU A 152 11.79 1.22 14.33
N GLY A 153 11.57 2.41 14.90
CA GLY A 153 12.58 3.15 15.66
C GLY A 153 12.13 4.56 16.07
N GLN A 154 12.98 5.25 16.83
CA GLN A 154 12.69 6.59 17.38
C GLN A 154 12.27 7.61 16.30
N PRO A 155 11.46 8.64 16.65
CA PRO A 155 10.95 9.63 15.71
C PRO A 155 12.03 10.12 14.75
N MET A 156 11.77 9.99 13.44
CA MET A 156 12.73 10.40 12.41
C MET A 156 12.08 11.39 11.46
N THR A 157 12.64 12.58 11.34
CA THR A 157 12.24 13.49 10.25
C THR A 157 12.86 12.97 8.96
N VAL A 158 12.05 12.51 8.01
CA VAL A 158 12.52 12.15 6.66
C VAL A 158 12.28 13.36 5.78
N GLN A 159 13.28 14.21 5.57
CA GLN A 159 13.14 15.22 4.52
C GLN A 159 13.18 14.51 3.15
N VAL A 160 12.04 14.48 2.47
CA VAL A 160 11.99 14.16 1.04
C VAL A 160 12.40 15.43 0.31
N LYS A 161 13.71 15.60 0.13
CA LYS A 161 14.24 16.59 -0.80
C LYS A 161 14.28 15.96 -2.18
N ALA A 162 13.82 16.68 -3.19
CA ALA A 162 14.23 16.42 -4.57
C ALA A 162 15.71 16.88 -4.74
N GLU A 163 16.62 16.27 -3.97
CA GLU A 163 18.08 16.43 -4.07
C GLU A 163 18.71 15.02 -4.18
N PRO A 164 19.83 14.84 -4.92
CA PRO A 164 20.27 13.55 -5.47
C PRO A 164 20.85 12.54 -4.48
N THR A 165 20.74 12.78 -3.17
CA THR A 165 21.44 11.96 -2.18
C THR A 165 20.60 11.80 -0.91
N LEU A 166 20.19 10.56 -0.65
CA LEU A 166 19.76 10.12 0.68
C LEU A 166 20.96 10.16 1.62
N LYS A 167 21.22 11.32 2.22
CA LYS A 167 22.11 11.41 3.37
C LYS A 167 21.28 11.33 4.64
N VAL A 168 21.45 10.22 5.37
CA VAL A 168 21.01 10.08 6.77
C VAL A 168 21.96 10.92 7.63
N GLU A 169 21.76 12.22 7.68
CA GLU A 169 22.55 13.10 8.57
C GLU A 169 21.79 13.37 9.87
N LYS A 170 22.42 13.01 11.00
CA LYS A 170 22.03 13.50 12.33
C LYS A 170 22.16 15.02 12.32
N THR A 171 21.07 15.71 12.64
CA THR A 171 20.91 17.16 12.49
C THR A 171 22.04 17.99 13.09
N VAL A 172 22.57 18.96 12.32
CA VAL A 172 22.91 20.31 12.81
C VAL A 172 22.62 21.33 11.69
N GLU A 173 22.04 22.46 12.10
CA GLU A 173 21.58 23.62 11.35
C GLU A 173 22.62 24.21 10.36
N ALA A 174 22.20 24.52 9.13
CA ALA A 174 22.39 25.83 8.44
C ALA A 174 22.06 25.74 6.93
N SER A 175 21.56 26.87 6.43
CA SER A 175 20.84 27.18 5.19
C SER A 175 21.60 27.07 3.86
N LEU A 176 20.89 26.77 2.76
CA LEU A 176 20.76 27.61 1.54
C LEU A 176 19.92 26.89 0.45
N GLY A 177 18.75 27.45 0.09
CA GLY A 177 18.16 27.30 -1.25
C GLY A 177 17.51 25.98 -1.69
N SER A 178 17.00 25.13 -0.78
CA SER A 178 16.30 23.88 -1.17
C SER A 178 14.78 23.99 -1.03
N ILE A 179 14.03 23.44 -1.99
CA ILE A 179 12.57 23.26 -1.88
C ILE A 179 12.34 22.12 -0.89
N SER A 180 12.29 22.46 0.40
CA SER A 180 12.00 21.52 1.48
C SER A 180 10.49 21.38 1.65
N THR A 181 9.94 20.20 1.40
CA THR A 181 8.72 19.80 2.12
C THR A 181 9.18 19.07 3.38
N ASP A 182 9.01 19.70 4.54
CA ASP A 182 9.32 19.08 5.82
C ASP A 182 8.37 17.91 6.07
N LEU A 183 8.81 16.68 5.77
CA LEU A 183 8.07 15.47 6.13
C LEU A 183 8.50 15.05 7.55
N ARG A 184 7.73 15.51 8.53
CA ARG A 184 7.84 15.02 9.92
C ARG A 184 7.19 13.63 9.98
N LEU A 185 7.97 12.58 9.79
CA LEU A 185 7.52 11.23 10.16
C LEU A 185 7.65 11.10 11.68
N GLY A 186 6.50 11.08 12.37
CA GLY A 186 6.46 10.60 13.75
C GLY A 186 6.93 9.14 13.85
N GLN A 187 6.98 8.60 15.07
CA GLN A 187 7.32 7.20 15.38
C GLN A 187 6.86 6.24 14.26
N VAL A 188 7.80 5.66 13.51
CA VAL A 188 7.46 4.91 12.31
C VAL A 188 7.03 3.50 12.69
N THR A 189 5.71 3.32 12.68
CA THR A 189 5.04 2.03 12.79
C THR A 189 3.99 2.02 11.68
N PRO A 190 3.99 1.05 10.75
CA PRO A 190 4.72 -0.22 10.69
C PRO A 190 6.06 -0.16 9.92
N VAL A 191 6.81 -1.27 9.92
CA VAL A 191 7.94 -1.47 9.00
C VAL A 191 7.42 -1.40 7.56
N THR A 192 8.05 -0.58 6.71
CA THR A 192 7.63 -0.38 5.32
C THR A 192 8.77 -0.72 4.37
N LEU A 193 8.52 -1.63 3.42
CA LEU A 193 9.48 -2.06 2.41
C LEU A 193 8.92 -1.81 1.00
N GLY A 194 9.63 -1.04 0.18
CA GLY A 194 9.31 -0.76 -1.22
C GLY A 194 10.12 -1.65 -2.17
N PHE A 195 9.47 -2.17 -3.20
CA PHE A 195 10.07 -3.02 -4.23
C PHE A 195 9.64 -2.62 -5.64
N PHE A 196 10.56 -2.77 -6.59
CA PHE A 196 10.24 -2.71 -8.02
C PHE A 196 9.68 -4.06 -8.43
N GLY A 197 8.43 -4.06 -8.89
CA GLY A 197 7.80 -5.24 -9.47
C GLY A 197 8.19 -5.43 -10.93
N GLU A 198 7.42 -6.28 -11.61
CA GLU A 198 7.69 -6.70 -12.99
C GLU A 198 7.74 -5.53 -13.97
N GLU A 199 8.57 -5.72 -15.00
CA GLU A 199 8.64 -4.84 -16.20
C GLU A 199 8.92 -3.37 -15.88
N GLU A 200 9.52 -3.09 -14.71
CA GLU A 200 9.83 -1.74 -14.24
C GLU A 200 8.60 -0.82 -14.24
N ARG A 201 7.42 -1.36 -13.94
CA ARG A 201 6.14 -0.62 -14.01
C ARG A 201 5.21 -0.81 -12.82
N LYS A 202 5.54 -1.75 -11.94
CA LYS A 202 4.67 -2.17 -10.85
C LYS A 202 5.33 -1.87 -9.51
N PRO A 203 5.25 -0.64 -8.98
CA PRO A 203 5.77 -0.39 -7.65
C PRO A 203 4.91 -1.11 -6.61
N TYR A 204 5.58 -1.66 -5.60
CA TYR A 204 4.96 -2.44 -4.54
C TYR A 204 5.51 -1.98 -3.18
N TRP A 205 4.64 -1.86 -2.19
CA TRP A 205 5.00 -1.64 -0.80
C TRP A 205 4.39 -2.68 0.09
N GLU A 206 5.17 -3.09 1.08
CA GLU A 206 4.79 -4.03 2.10
C GLU A 206 4.93 -3.38 3.46
N LEU A 207 3.84 -3.45 4.23
CA LEU A 207 3.73 -2.98 5.60
C LEU A 207 3.74 -4.21 6.51
N ARG A 208 4.57 -4.21 7.55
CA ARG A 208 4.64 -5.29 8.55
C ARG A 208 4.49 -4.75 9.96
N GLU A 209 3.51 -5.30 10.67
CA GLU A 209 3.32 -5.10 12.10
C GLU A 209 4.53 -5.63 12.88
N GLU A 210 5.01 -4.84 13.83
CA GLU A 210 5.99 -5.25 14.85
C GLU A 210 5.38 -5.03 16.25
N GLU A 211 5.39 -3.79 16.78
CA GLU A 211 4.75 -3.50 18.08
C GLU A 211 3.29 -3.04 17.97
N LYS A 212 2.94 -2.28 16.92
CA LYS A 212 1.60 -1.68 16.74
C LYS A 212 0.91 -2.19 15.48
N PRO A 213 -0.41 -2.42 15.53
CA PRO A 213 -1.18 -2.88 14.38
C PRO A 213 -1.12 -1.87 13.24
N ILE A 214 -1.17 -2.37 12.00
CA ILE A 214 -1.20 -1.54 10.80
C ILE A 214 -2.58 -0.87 10.73
N ARG A 215 -2.63 0.45 10.89
CA ARG A 215 -3.87 1.24 10.89
C ARG A 215 -3.62 2.68 10.46
N GLY A 216 -4.57 3.23 9.71
CA GLY A 216 -4.61 4.64 9.29
C GLY A 216 -4.18 4.82 7.84
N VAL A 217 -3.85 6.07 7.50
CA VAL A 217 -3.47 6.47 6.15
C VAL A 217 -1.96 6.35 5.97
N TYR A 218 -1.57 5.62 4.92
CA TYR A 218 -0.19 5.46 4.48
C TYR A 218 0.01 6.15 3.14
N HIS A 219 1.14 6.84 3.02
CA HIS A 219 1.53 7.51 1.79
C HIS A 219 2.78 6.86 1.20
N PHE A 220 2.76 6.73 -0.12
CA PHE A 220 3.86 6.18 -0.90
C PHE A 220 4.16 7.12 -2.05
N TRP A 221 5.41 7.19 -2.48
CA TRP A 221 5.83 8.03 -3.59
C TRP A 221 6.62 7.21 -4.59
N PHE A 222 6.55 7.60 -5.85
CA PHE A 222 7.41 7.03 -6.87
C PHE A 222 7.67 8.02 -7.99
N LEU A 223 8.78 7.81 -8.68
CA LEU A 223 9.19 8.57 -9.84
C LEU A 223 8.95 7.72 -11.08
N VAL A 224 8.23 8.28 -12.05
CA VAL A 224 7.94 7.62 -13.32
C VAL A 224 8.31 8.52 -14.49
N GLU A 225 8.89 7.91 -15.51
CA GLU A 225 9.11 8.53 -16.81
C GLU A 225 8.00 8.13 -17.79
N GLN A 226 7.55 9.09 -18.58
CA GLN A 226 6.79 8.87 -19.82
C GLN A 226 7.77 8.97 -21.00
N PRO A 227 8.29 7.86 -21.55
CA PRO A 227 9.24 7.91 -22.65
C PRO A 227 8.63 8.52 -23.93
N PRO A 228 9.44 9.03 -24.87
CA PRO A 228 8.94 9.45 -26.17
C PRO A 228 8.15 8.34 -26.87
N GLY A 229 6.95 8.67 -27.37
CA GLY A 229 6.04 7.70 -28.00
C GLY A 229 5.17 6.90 -27.02
N CYS A 230 5.35 7.06 -25.71
CA CYS A 230 4.41 6.58 -24.70
C CYS A 230 3.19 7.51 -24.64
N GLU A 231 1.98 6.93 -24.73
CA GLU A 231 0.75 7.67 -24.47
C GLU A 231 0.65 8.10 -22.99
N ASP A 232 -0.47 8.76 -22.64
CA ASP A 232 -0.79 9.15 -21.27
C ASP A 232 -0.61 7.95 -20.32
N ILE A 233 0.06 8.19 -19.19
CA ILE A 233 0.27 7.18 -18.17
C ILE A 233 -1.02 7.00 -17.37
N HIS A 234 -1.52 5.77 -17.34
CA HIS A 234 -2.57 5.32 -16.46
C HIS A 234 -1.97 4.67 -15.20
N LEU A 235 -2.61 4.94 -14.06
CA LEU A 235 -2.29 4.39 -12.77
C LEU A 235 -3.48 3.61 -12.25
N ALA A 236 -3.27 2.33 -11.93
CA ALA A 236 -4.21 1.50 -11.18
C ALA A 236 -3.58 1.07 -9.86
N MET A 237 -4.42 0.86 -8.83
CA MET A 237 -3.99 0.42 -7.50
C MET A 237 -4.72 -0.85 -7.04
N LEU A 238 -4.08 -1.58 -6.15
CA LEU A 238 -4.60 -2.76 -5.49
C LEU A 238 -4.01 -2.85 -4.07
N GLY A 239 -4.88 -3.05 -3.08
CA GLY A 239 -4.47 -3.30 -1.70
C GLY A 239 -4.82 -4.72 -1.25
N GLU A 240 -3.96 -5.33 -0.46
CA GLU A 240 -4.16 -6.64 0.16
C GLU A 240 -3.68 -6.59 1.61
N GLY A 241 -4.07 -7.55 2.43
CA GLY A 241 -3.49 -7.68 3.76
C GLY A 241 -3.78 -9.01 4.42
N ASP A 242 -3.09 -9.25 5.52
CA ASP A 242 -3.30 -10.40 6.39
C ASP A 242 -3.89 -9.91 7.70
N LEU A 243 -5.13 -10.32 7.96
CA LEU A 243 -5.81 -10.05 9.20
C LEU A 243 -5.54 -11.14 10.21
N ARG A 244 -5.12 -10.74 11.41
CA ARG A 244 -4.85 -11.64 12.53
C ARG A 244 -5.95 -11.50 13.58
N THR A 245 -6.33 -12.66 14.12
CA THR A 245 -7.01 -12.80 15.40
C THR A 245 -6.09 -13.54 16.37
N THR A 246 -6.51 -13.67 17.63
CA THR A 246 -5.88 -14.53 18.64
C THR A 246 -5.68 -15.98 18.17
N LEU A 247 -6.54 -16.49 17.28
CA LEU A 247 -6.59 -17.92 16.94
C LEU A 247 -5.97 -18.25 15.57
N PHE A 248 -6.00 -17.30 14.63
CA PHE A 248 -5.55 -17.53 13.26
C PHE A 248 -5.32 -16.22 12.51
N THR A 249 -4.63 -16.33 11.38
CA THR A 249 -4.47 -15.26 10.38
C THR A 249 -5.17 -15.66 9.09
N ILE A 250 -5.83 -14.70 8.45
CA ILE A 250 -6.50 -14.90 7.17
C ILE A 250 -6.10 -13.79 6.18
N PRO A 251 -5.65 -14.14 4.96
CA PRO A 251 -5.42 -13.17 3.91
C PRO A 251 -6.75 -12.58 3.43
N VAL A 252 -6.78 -11.28 3.22
CA VAL A 252 -7.86 -10.52 2.63
C VAL A 252 -7.36 -9.73 1.42
N GLY A 253 -8.21 -9.56 0.43
CA GLY A 253 -7.87 -8.82 -0.77
C GLY A 253 -9.11 -8.54 -1.62
N PRO A 254 -8.95 -7.87 -2.76
CA PRO A 254 -10.07 -7.51 -3.58
C PRO A 254 -10.76 -8.76 -4.12
N LYS A 255 -12.08 -8.69 -4.28
CA LYS A 255 -12.88 -9.77 -4.89
C LYS A 255 -12.32 -10.19 -6.25
N VAL A 256 -11.74 -9.24 -7.00
CA VAL A 256 -11.15 -9.48 -8.31
C VAL A 256 -9.73 -8.91 -8.40
N ARG A 257 -8.75 -9.82 -8.48
CA ARG A 257 -7.30 -9.51 -8.55
C ARG A 257 -6.79 -9.37 -9.98
N LYS A 258 -7.47 -8.59 -10.81
CA LYS A 258 -7.17 -8.43 -12.24
C LYS A 258 -7.00 -6.96 -12.58
N TRP A 259 -5.81 -6.59 -13.07
CA TRP A 259 -5.44 -5.20 -13.37
C TRP A 259 -6.39 -4.54 -14.38
N GLU A 260 -6.82 -5.30 -15.39
CA GLU A 260 -7.73 -4.86 -16.45
C GLU A 260 -9.15 -4.54 -15.95
N LYS A 261 -9.47 -4.87 -14.69
CA LYS A 261 -10.77 -4.57 -14.07
C LYS A 261 -10.66 -3.55 -12.95
N ARG A 262 -9.47 -3.01 -12.70
CA ARG A 262 -9.24 -2.00 -11.66
C ARG A 262 -9.70 -0.65 -12.17
N LYS A 263 -10.17 0.19 -11.24
CA LYS A 263 -10.31 1.62 -11.51
C LYS A 263 -8.91 2.18 -11.76
N ASP A 264 -8.74 2.88 -12.87
CA ASP A 264 -7.52 3.58 -13.22
C ASP A 264 -7.76 5.09 -13.40
N ILE A 265 -6.68 5.85 -13.31
CA ILE A 265 -6.68 7.30 -13.49
C ILE A 265 -5.47 7.70 -14.32
N ARG A 266 -5.64 8.66 -15.24
CA ARG A 266 -4.50 9.18 -16.00
C ARG A 266 -3.74 10.17 -15.15
N LEU A 267 -2.41 10.13 -15.19
CA LEU A 267 -1.57 11.06 -14.42
C LEU A 267 -1.85 12.51 -14.82
N VAL A 268 -2.13 12.77 -16.11
CA VAL A 268 -2.47 14.11 -16.61
C VAL A 268 -3.75 14.70 -16.00
N ASP A 269 -4.67 13.86 -15.53
CA ASP A 269 -5.93 14.31 -14.90
C ASP A 269 -5.75 14.68 -13.42
N ILE A 270 -4.58 14.39 -12.83
CA ILE A 270 -4.24 14.63 -11.41
C ILE A 270 -2.95 15.43 -11.23
N LEU A 271 -2.51 16.12 -12.28
CA LEU A 271 -1.41 17.07 -12.19
C LEU A 271 -1.85 18.29 -11.38
N ALA A 272 -1.06 18.62 -10.36
CA ALA A 272 -1.20 19.83 -9.55
C ALA A 272 -0.33 20.97 -10.05
#